data_AF-A0A9C9MI98-F1
#
_entry.id   AF-A0A9C9MI98-F1
#
_cell.length_a   1.000
_cell.length_b   1.000
_cell.length_c   1.000
_cell.angle_alpha   90.00
_cell.angle_beta   90.00
_cell.angle_gamma   90.00
#
_symmetry.space_group_name_H-M   'P 1'
#
loop_
_entity.id
_entity.type
_entity.pdbx_description
1 polymer ?
#
loop_
_entity_poly.entity_id
_entity_poly.type
_entity_poly.pdbx_seq_one_letter_code
_entity_poly.pdbx_strand_id
1 'polypeptide(L)'
;MGETQPAARTFLMILLGVVLLEVFGCTGQPRQDESARQLTPLQNAGLEAGIATGLPPLPDDAGRPRAVSAEVEQTLLGSDTFIMSDFADPVGDTLVLQTSPPAPLQFGIYEFPLGGNTPLNFSVDVEVTTGQYWLVLADFNAGAWQVLGPYSGPAADVQTTPPGNYDSPGGNLYAGVIAARLDDADSNVTINSVTLTSDDGVVVTFAVSGTITEEGTVNPLEGINVQLNPGELIEQTNAAGEYEFSAVEPGDYTLIPMSASYLFVPPTRDVTVADADVTGQDFSGTERELLYGEVLESGVTPVEGVSMHLVALNENGSINLAGYRMATTDAAGSYEFEGMVPGDYRLVPQLNGWVFSPNIVEFTYSGSTPQGFTGTEVSLPETVTYDDHIRPWLLEPICMQCHDSAKSGVERNFAPATVNWDTYGGTSELFKASANLRIKAGTMPPATLGFGTTQFQKDLYQAWLDDGFPEN
;
A
#
# COMPACT_ATOMS: atom_id res chain seq x y z
N MET A 1 0.07 -14.98 49.88
CA MET A 1 -0.07 -16.44 50.07
C MET A 1 -0.93 -16.67 51.29
N GLY A 2 -2.08 -17.32 51.10
CA GLY A 2 -3.11 -17.60 52.10
C GLY A 2 -4.30 -18.20 51.35
N GLU A 3 -4.86 -19.31 51.86
CA GLU A 3 -5.74 -20.18 51.07
C GLU A 3 -7.23 -19.84 51.28
N THR A 4 -7.86 -19.22 50.29
CA THR A 4 -9.32 -19.03 50.23
C THR A 4 -9.85 -19.27 48.81
N GLN A 5 -10.04 -20.53 48.40
CA GLN A 5 -10.85 -20.86 47.20
C GLN A 5 -11.36 -22.31 47.00
N PRO A 6 -10.82 -23.40 47.61
CA PRO A 6 -11.37 -24.74 47.38
C PRO A 6 -12.85 -24.86 47.78
N ALA A 7 -13.21 -24.30 48.93
CA ALA A 7 -14.59 -24.30 49.44
C ALA A 7 -15.53 -23.48 48.54
N ALA A 8 -15.19 -22.23 48.23
CA ALA A 8 -16.01 -21.36 47.39
C ALA A 8 -16.27 -21.95 45.99
N ARG A 9 -15.23 -22.51 45.34
CA ARG A 9 -15.37 -23.14 44.02
C ARG A 9 -16.25 -24.39 44.06
N THR A 10 -16.15 -25.19 45.12
CA THR A 10 -17.02 -26.36 45.36
C THR A 10 -18.47 -25.95 45.62
N PHE A 11 -18.68 -24.91 46.45
CA PHE A 11 -20.00 -24.40 46.80
C PHE A 11 -20.72 -23.82 45.59
N LEU A 12 -20.02 -23.06 44.75
CA LEU A 12 -20.54 -22.50 43.49
C LEU A 12 -20.93 -23.61 42.49
N MET A 13 -20.09 -24.63 42.30
CA MET A 13 -20.42 -25.77 41.42
C MET A 13 -21.65 -26.55 41.90
N ILE A 14 -21.81 -26.74 43.23
CA ILE A 14 -23.00 -27.39 43.80
C ILE A 14 -24.25 -26.51 43.59
N LEU A 15 -24.14 -25.18 43.73
CA LEU A 15 -25.26 -24.26 43.53
C LEU A 15 -25.70 -24.15 42.06
N LEU A 16 -24.78 -24.09 41.09
CA LEU A 16 -25.15 -24.23 39.67
C LEU A 16 -25.91 -25.55 39.42
N GLY A 17 -25.43 -26.65 40.01
CA GLY A 17 -26.06 -27.96 39.90
C GLY A 17 -27.46 -28.07 40.51
N VAL A 18 -27.87 -27.12 41.36
CA VAL A 18 -29.25 -27.02 41.88
C VAL A 18 -30.09 -26.10 40.99
N VAL A 19 -29.60 -24.89 40.68
CA VAL A 19 -30.32 -23.91 39.83
C VAL A 19 -30.65 -24.51 38.45
N LEU A 20 -29.69 -25.19 37.81
CA LEU A 20 -29.91 -25.81 36.50
C LEU A 20 -30.85 -27.02 36.56
N LEU A 21 -31.00 -27.68 37.72
CA LEU A 21 -31.92 -28.80 37.90
C LEU A 21 -33.38 -28.34 37.91
N GLU A 22 -33.64 -27.17 38.51
CA GLU A 22 -34.97 -26.55 38.55
C GLU A 22 -35.36 -25.91 37.21
N VAL A 23 -34.38 -25.42 36.43
CA VAL A 23 -34.62 -24.85 35.08
C VAL A 23 -34.83 -25.91 34.00
N PHE A 24 -34.13 -27.07 34.04
CA PHE A 24 -34.13 -28.05 32.93
C PHE A 24 -34.76 -29.44 33.23
N GLY A 25 -35.27 -29.69 34.45
CA GLY A 25 -36.35 -30.67 34.65
C GLY A 25 -36.05 -32.17 34.41
N CYS A 26 -34.82 -32.65 34.67
CA CYS A 26 -34.52 -34.09 34.64
C CYS A 26 -35.09 -34.84 35.88
N THR A 27 -35.58 -36.07 35.69
CA THR A 27 -36.57 -36.68 36.60
C THR A 27 -36.02 -37.34 37.89
N GLY A 28 -36.56 -36.94 39.05
CA GLY A 28 -36.33 -37.59 40.36
C GLY A 28 -37.28 -37.14 41.48
N GLN A 29 -38.52 -37.63 41.48
CA GLN A 29 -39.60 -37.28 42.43
C GLN A 29 -39.41 -37.80 43.88
N PRO A 30 -40.17 -37.31 44.91
CA PRO A 30 -40.99 -36.07 44.99
C PRO A 30 -40.88 -35.27 46.31
N ARG A 31 -41.34 -34.00 46.29
CA ARG A 31 -42.25 -33.43 47.31
C ARG A 31 -43.33 -32.58 46.63
N GLN A 32 -44.45 -32.38 47.32
CA GLN A 32 -45.63 -31.65 46.81
C GLN A 32 -45.73 -30.27 47.46
N ASP A 33 -46.08 -29.25 46.68
CA ASP A 33 -47.08 -28.24 47.09
C ASP A 33 -47.70 -27.56 45.84
N GLU A 34 -48.85 -26.90 46.00
CA GLU A 34 -49.72 -26.51 44.88
C GLU A 34 -49.54 -25.05 44.40
N SER A 35 -48.79 -24.83 43.30
CA SER A 35 -48.75 -23.50 42.64
C SER A 35 -48.55 -23.49 41.11
N ALA A 36 -48.33 -24.64 40.46
CA ALA A 36 -48.01 -24.69 39.03
C ALA A 36 -49.21 -24.36 38.11
N ARG A 37 -49.20 -23.17 37.49
CA ARG A 37 -50.03 -22.83 36.31
C ARG A 37 -49.23 -22.04 35.29
N GLN A 38 -49.40 -22.40 34.02
CA GLN A 38 -48.88 -21.73 32.81
C GLN A 38 -47.35 -21.78 32.57
N LEU A 39 -46.79 -22.99 32.41
CA LEU A 39 -45.62 -23.20 31.54
C LEU A 39 -45.84 -24.42 30.61
N THR A 40 -46.26 -24.14 29.37
CA THR A 40 -46.26 -25.02 28.18
C THR A 40 -46.28 -24.06 26.98
N PRO A 41 -45.39 -24.19 25.98
CA PRO A 41 -45.02 -25.47 25.37
C PRO A 41 -43.52 -25.64 24.99
N LEU A 42 -42.82 -26.61 25.60
CA LEU A 42 -41.46 -27.03 25.18
C LEU A 42 -41.28 -28.56 25.08
N GLN A 43 -42.36 -29.34 24.93
CA GLN A 43 -42.31 -30.81 24.95
C GLN A 43 -41.86 -31.49 23.63
N ASN A 44 -41.44 -30.73 22.61
CA ASN A 44 -41.11 -31.25 21.27
C ASN A 44 -39.59 -31.21 20.94
N ALA A 45 -38.75 -31.71 21.85
CA ALA A 45 -37.34 -32.01 21.60
C ALA A 45 -37.03 -33.43 22.09
N GLY A 46 -37.24 -34.43 21.24
CA GLY A 46 -37.09 -35.84 21.60
C GLY A 46 -35.65 -36.32 21.51
N LEU A 47 -35.00 -36.54 22.66
CA LEU A 47 -33.70 -37.21 22.78
C LEU A 47 -33.76 -38.30 23.86
N GLU A 48 -33.71 -39.57 23.45
CA GLU A 48 -33.42 -40.69 24.34
C GLU A 48 -31.89 -40.86 24.48
N ALA A 49 -31.43 -41.24 25.67
CA ALA A 49 -30.00 -41.37 25.95
C ALA A 49 -29.39 -42.65 25.31
N GLY A 50 -28.24 -42.50 24.64
CA GLY A 50 -27.53 -43.60 23.97
C GLY A 50 -26.00 -43.48 24.08
N ILE A 51 -25.31 -44.62 24.03
CA ILE A 51 -23.83 -44.73 24.15
C ILE A 51 -23.24 -45.10 22.77
N ALA A 52 -22.07 -44.56 22.44
CA ALA A 52 -21.57 -44.40 21.06
C ALA A 52 -21.00 -45.64 20.34
N THR A 53 -21.15 -45.71 18.99
CA THR A 53 -20.24 -46.38 18.02
C THR A 53 -20.48 -45.92 16.55
N GLY A 54 -19.43 -45.76 15.72
CA GLY A 54 -19.49 -45.90 14.24
C GLY A 54 -19.49 -44.64 13.32
N LEU A 55 -19.03 -44.80 12.05
CA LEU A 55 -18.92 -43.80 10.94
C LEU A 55 -19.07 -44.52 9.56
N PRO A 56 -19.27 -43.85 8.38
CA PRO A 56 -20.17 -42.75 7.97
C PRO A 56 -21.22 -43.28 6.92
N PRO A 57 -21.48 -42.85 5.62
CA PRO A 57 -20.97 -41.82 4.68
C PRO A 57 -22.05 -40.82 4.10
N LEU A 58 -22.36 -40.83 2.77
CA LEU A 58 -22.93 -39.75 1.90
C LEU A 58 -23.71 -40.34 0.67
N PRO A 59 -24.34 -39.59 -0.30
CA PRO A 59 -24.77 -38.16 -0.42
C PRO A 59 -26.23 -37.91 -0.98
N ASP A 60 -26.57 -36.61 -1.17
CA ASP A 60 -27.54 -35.91 -2.08
C ASP A 60 -29.04 -36.35 -2.23
N ASP A 61 -29.97 -35.48 -2.71
CA ASP A 61 -30.18 -35.02 -4.10
C ASP A 61 -31.00 -33.69 -4.16
N ALA A 62 -30.54 -32.62 -4.88
CA ALA A 62 -31.32 -31.42 -5.34
C ALA A 62 -30.48 -30.21 -5.86
N GLY A 63 -29.22 -30.08 -5.42
CA GLY A 63 -28.17 -29.25 -6.03
C GLY A 63 -28.46 -27.81 -6.53
N ARG A 64 -29.01 -26.89 -5.72
CA ARG A 64 -29.03 -25.44 -6.05
C ARG A 64 -28.88 -24.53 -4.83
N PRO A 65 -27.78 -23.76 -4.68
CA PRO A 65 -27.70 -22.70 -3.70
C PRO A 65 -28.53 -21.47 -4.12
N ARG A 66 -29.06 -20.74 -3.13
CA ARG A 66 -29.41 -19.33 -3.26
C ARG A 66 -28.65 -18.59 -2.17
N ALA A 67 -27.60 -17.86 -2.56
CA ALA A 67 -27.00 -16.89 -1.66
C ALA A 67 -27.99 -15.73 -1.46
N VAL A 68 -28.14 -15.31 -0.21
CA VAL A 68 -28.56 -13.96 0.17
C VAL A 68 -27.53 -13.54 1.21
N SER A 69 -26.50 -12.82 0.77
CA SER A 69 -25.68 -12.04 1.69
C SER A 69 -26.52 -10.89 2.25
N ALA A 70 -26.29 -10.59 3.52
CA ALA A 70 -26.71 -9.35 4.14
C ALA A 70 -25.62 -8.99 5.15
N GLU A 71 -24.84 -7.96 4.84
CA GLU A 71 -23.99 -7.34 5.84
C GLU A 71 -24.87 -6.83 6.97
N VAL A 72 -24.54 -7.19 8.20
CA VAL A 72 -24.90 -6.38 9.36
C VAL A 72 -23.80 -6.55 10.40
N GLU A 73 -23.16 -5.45 10.81
CA GLU A 73 -22.66 -5.35 12.18
C GLU A 73 -23.88 -5.39 13.12
N GLN A 74 -24.43 -6.58 13.36
CA GLN A 74 -25.31 -6.74 14.50
C GLN A 74 -24.42 -6.75 15.74
N THR A 75 -24.38 -5.59 16.39
CA THR A 75 -24.37 -5.56 17.86
C THR A 75 -25.58 -6.38 18.31
N LEU A 76 -25.39 -7.69 18.46
CA LEU A 76 -26.38 -8.62 18.99
C LEU A 76 -26.56 -8.34 20.48
N LEU A 77 -27.29 -7.25 20.78
CA LEU A 77 -28.04 -7.13 22.02
C LEU A 77 -28.93 -8.38 22.09
N GLY A 78 -28.54 -9.34 22.93
CA GLY A 78 -29.13 -10.68 22.97
C GLY A 78 -30.65 -10.59 23.14
N SER A 79 -31.39 -11.32 22.32
CA SER A 79 -32.82 -11.09 22.14
C SER A 79 -33.67 -11.47 23.35
N ASP A 80 -33.94 -10.51 24.23
CA ASP A 80 -35.04 -10.43 25.23
C ASP A 80 -35.33 -11.68 26.09
N THR A 81 -34.36 -12.60 26.24
CA THR A 81 -34.59 -13.93 26.84
C THR A 81 -33.55 -14.22 27.91
N PHE A 82 -33.65 -13.53 29.04
CA PHE A 82 -32.73 -13.66 30.17
C PHE A 82 -33.31 -14.53 31.29
N ILE A 83 -32.59 -15.58 31.66
CA ILE A 83 -32.92 -16.37 32.87
C ILE A 83 -32.14 -15.76 34.03
N MET A 84 -32.87 -15.20 35.00
CA MET A 84 -32.31 -14.41 36.10
C MET A 84 -32.88 -14.88 37.44
N SER A 85 -32.17 -14.62 38.53
CA SER A 85 -32.62 -14.93 39.89
C SER A 85 -33.61 -13.89 40.44
N ASP A 86 -34.50 -14.32 41.35
CA ASP A 86 -35.64 -13.57 41.94
C ASP A 86 -35.38 -12.15 42.48
N PHE A 87 -34.12 -11.73 42.66
CA PHE A 87 -33.72 -10.43 43.22
C PHE A 87 -32.74 -9.67 42.30
N ALA A 88 -32.63 -10.06 41.04
CA ALA A 88 -31.83 -9.40 40.01
C ALA A 88 -32.73 -8.40 39.27
N ASP A 89 -32.29 -7.15 39.17
CA ASP A 89 -33.13 -6.04 38.70
C ASP A 89 -32.67 -5.58 37.30
N PRO A 90 -33.46 -5.78 36.23
CA PRO A 90 -33.15 -5.30 34.88
C PRO A 90 -33.50 -3.81 34.75
N VAL A 91 -32.48 -2.97 34.57
CA VAL A 91 -32.60 -1.51 34.47
C VAL A 91 -32.23 -1.06 33.06
N GLY A 92 -33.24 -1.07 32.18
CA GLY A 92 -33.02 -0.90 30.74
C GLY A 92 -32.25 -2.10 30.19
N ASP A 93 -31.19 -1.84 29.42
CA ASP A 93 -30.35 -2.89 28.83
C ASP A 93 -29.32 -3.46 29.85
N THR A 94 -29.30 -2.96 31.08
CA THR A 94 -28.35 -3.35 32.15
C THR A 94 -28.98 -4.28 33.18
N LEU A 95 -28.20 -5.19 33.78
CA LEU A 95 -28.68 -6.12 34.82
C LEU A 95 -27.91 -5.92 36.13
N VAL A 96 -28.64 -5.62 37.20
CA VAL A 96 -28.08 -5.41 38.54
C VAL A 96 -28.21 -6.67 39.39
N LEU A 97 -27.08 -7.23 39.81
CA LEU A 97 -26.99 -8.38 40.71
C LEU A 97 -26.59 -7.93 42.12
N GLN A 98 -27.56 -7.91 43.04
CA GLN A 98 -27.36 -7.52 44.45
C GLN A 98 -27.52 -8.70 45.39
N THR A 99 -26.42 -9.14 46.01
CA THR A 99 -26.45 -10.22 46.99
C THR A 99 -26.55 -9.66 48.41
N SER A 100 -27.74 -9.64 48.98
CA SER A 100 -27.97 -9.30 50.40
C SER A 100 -29.08 -10.19 50.98
N PRO A 101 -29.13 -10.47 52.30
CA PRO A 101 -30.10 -11.43 52.86
C PRO A 101 -31.55 -10.98 52.57
N PRO A 102 -32.41 -11.82 51.95
CA PRO A 102 -32.35 -13.29 51.90
C PRO A 102 -31.67 -13.90 50.65
N ALA A 103 -31.08 -13.10 49.77
CA ALA A 103 -30.51 -13.50 48.47
C ALA A 103 -28.96 -13.53 48.47
N PRO A 104 -28.29 -14.61 48.93
CA PRO A 104 -26.82 -14.68 49.00
C PRO A 104 -26.12 -14.95 47.66
N LEU A 105 -26.87 -15.29 46.61
CA LEU A 105 -26.39 -15.60 45.26
C LEU A 105 -27.35 -14.95 44.27
N GLN A 106 -26.84 -14.28 43.24
CA GLN A 106 -27.62 -13.72 42.14
C GLN A 106 -26.93 -14.01 40.80
N PHE A 107 -27.70 -14.17 39.72
CA PHE A 107 -27.19 -14.48 38.39
C PHE A 107 -28.07 -13.91 37.27
N GLY A 108 -27.47 -13.76 36.08
CA GLY A 108 -28.16 -13.64 34.81
C GLY A 108 -27.52 -14.55 33.76
N ILE A 109 -28.33 -15.28 33.01
CA ILE A 109 -27.93 -16.11 31.87
C ILE A 109 -28.57 -15.52 30.61
N TYR A 110 -27.73 -15.37 29.59
CA TYR A 110 -27.97 -14.72 28.30
C TYR A 110 -27.95 -15.79 27.21
N GLU A 111 -29.03 -15.87 26.43
CA GLU A 111 -29.17 -16.79 25.29
C GLU A 111 -28.85 -16.05 23.98
N PHE A 112 -27.94 -16.62 23.18
CA PHE A 112 -27.50 -16.06 21.91
C PHE A 112 -27.75 -17.06 20.78
N PRO A 113 -28.66 -16.79 19.83
CA PRO A 113 -29.01 -17.71 18.74
C PRO A 113 -27.94 -17.74 17.63
N LEU A 114 -26.79 -18.33 17.96
CA LEU A 114 -25.62 -18.49 17.08
C LEU A 114 -25.62 -19.89 16.45
N GLY A 115 -26.08 -19.96 15.21
CA GLY A 115 -26.13 -21.21 14.43
C GLY A 115 -24.86 -21.45 13.62
N GLY A 116 -24.01 -22.39 14.06
CA GLY A 116 -22.84 -22.83 13.30
C GLY A 116 -21.67 -23.26 14.19
N ASN A 117 -20.54 -23.54 13.56
CA ASN A 117 -19.28 -23.97 14.18
C ASN A 117 -18.17 -22.90 14.02
N THR A 118 -18.53 -21.62 13.92
CA THR A 118 -17.56 -20.53 13.76
C THR A 118 -16.93 -20.12 15.09
N PRO A 119 -15.64 -19.73 15.12
CA PRO A 119 -15.01 -19.16 16.30
C PRO A 119 -15.75 -17.92 16.81
N LEU A 120 -15.81 -17.73 18.12
CA LEU A 120 -16.51 -16.61 18.75
C LEU A 120 -15.58 -15.85 19.68
N ASN A 121 -15.59 -14.53 19.59
CA ASN A 121 -14.99 -13.62 20.56
C ASN A 121 -16.08 -13.19 21.55
N PHE A 122 -15.80 -13.37 22.85
CA PHE A 122 -16.70 -13.06 23.96
C PHE A 122 -16.12 -11.89 24.77
N SER A 123 -16.90 -10.84 24.96
CA SER A 123 -16.59 -9.78 25.94
C SER A 123 -17.83 -9.39 26.75
N VAL A 124 -17.58 -8.87 27.95
CA VAL A 124 -18.60 -8.51 28.94
C VAL A 124 -18.17 -7.21 29.60
N ASP A 125 -19.03 -6.18 29.55
CA ASP A 125 -18.81 -4.96 30.33
C ASP A 125 -19.52 -5.09 31.69
N VAL A 126 -18.72 -5.08 32.76
CA VAL A 126 -19.17 -5.29 34.15
C VAL A 126 -18.60 -4.21 35.07
N GLU A 127 -19.50 -3.45 35.70
CA GLU A 127 -19.16 -2.49 36.75
C GLU A 127 -19.40 -3.09 38.14
N VAL A 128 -18.32 -3.29 38.90
CA VAL A 128 -18.38 -3.82 40.27
C VAL A 128 -18.27 -2.69 41.27
N THR A 129 -19.35 -2.39 41.99
CA THR A 129 -19.30 -1.44 43.12
C THR A 129 -18.75 -2.11 44.38
N THR A 130 -19.19 -3.35 44.68
CA THR A 130 -18.67 -4.16 45.79
C THR A 130 -18.68 -5.65 45.44
N GLY A 131 -17.80 -6.42 46.07
CA GLY A 131 -17.81 -7.88 46.04
C GLY A 131 -17.05 -8.53 44.87
N GLN A 132 -17.53 -9.69 44.44
CA GLN A 132 -16.91 -10.51 43.38
C GLN A 132 -17.97 -11.06 42.40
N TYR A 133 -17.54 -11.28 41.15
CA TYR A 133 -18.34 -11.97 40.14
C TYR A 133 -17.55 -13.08 39.42
N TRP A 134 -18.29 -13.98 38.78
CA TRP A 134 -17.79 -15.00 37.87
C TRP A 134 -18.49 -14.88 36.52
N LEU A 135 -17.78 -15.24 35.46
CA LEU A 135 -18.37 -15.44 34.14
C LEU A 135 -18.58 -16.95 33.93
N VAL A 136 -19.70 -17.32 33.31
CA VAL A 136 -20.00 -18.71 32.95
C VAL A 136 -20.30 -18.84 31.46
N LEU A 137 -19.78 -19.91 30.85
CA LEU A 137 -19.94 -20.24 29.43
C LEU A 137 -20.32 -21.71 29.30
N ALA A 138 -21.30 -22.02 28.45
CA ALA A 138 -21.71 -23.40 28.18
C ALA A 138 -20.71 -24.11 27.25
N ASP A 139 -20.11 -25.21 27.71
CA ASP A 139 -19.38 -26.17 26.89
C ASP A 139 -20.28 -27.39 26.66
N PHE A 140 -21.07 -27.33 25.58
CA PHE A 140 -22.02 -28.38 25.22
C PHE A 140 -21.33 -29.68 24.83
N ASN A 141 -20.14 -29.62 24.23
CA ASN A 141 -19.35 -30.80 23.85
C ASN A 141 -18.87 -31.59 25.07
N ALA A 142 -18.50 -30.90 26.15
CA ALA A 142 -18.19 -31.51 27.44
C ALA A 142 -19.44 -31.81 28.30
N GLY A 143 -20.61 -31.28 27.93
CA GLY A 143 -21.82 -31.32 28.75
C GLY A 143 -21.67 -30.56 30.07
N ALA A 144 -20.91 -29.46 30.07
CA ALA A 144 -20.43 -28.78 31.26
C ALA A 144 -20.52 -27.24 31.14
N TRP A 145 -20.29 -26.55 32.26
CA TRP A 145 -20.13 -25.10 32.28
C TRP A 145 -18.70 -24.74 32.64
N GLN A 146 -18.05 -23.95 31.79
CA GLN A 146 -16.79 -23.31 32.10
C GLN A 146 -17.05 -22.10 33.01
N VAL A 147 -16.35 -22.02 34.14
CA VAL A 147 -16.47 -20.93 35.12
C VAL A 147 -15.15 -20.19 35.21
N LEU A 148 -15.17 -18.89 34.91
CA LEU A 148 -14.03 -17.97 34.92
C LEU A 148 -14.14 -17.00 36.11
N GLY A 149 -13.01 -16.53 36.63
CA GLY A 149 -12.93 -15.68 37.82
C GLY A 149 -12.59 -16.44 39.13
N PRO A 150 -12.83 -15.85 40.31
CA PRO A 150 -13.54 -14.59 40.52
C PRO A 150 -12.80 -13.36 40.00
N TYR A 151 -13.57 -12.36 39.59
CA TYR A 151 -13.14 -11.02 39.21
C TYR A 151 -13.59 -10.00 40.28
N SER A 152 -12.87 -8.88 40.39
CA SER A 152 -13.16 -7.83 41.38
C SER A 152 -12.55 -6.48 40.97
N GLY A 153 -13.31 -5.40 41.16
CA GLY A 153 -12.93 -4.04 40.75
C GLY A 153 -13.71 -3.55 39.52
N PRO A 154 -13.75 -2.23 39.28
CA PRO A 154 -14.48 -1.66 38.15
C PRO A 154 -13.74 -1.88 36.83
N ALA A 155 -14.50 -2.12 35.76
CA ALA A 155 -14.05 -2.24 34.36
C ALA A 155 -12.91 -3.25 34.14
N ALA A 156 -13.30 -4.51 33.90
CA ALA A 156 -12.45 -5.48 33.23
C ALA A 156 -13.11 -5.87 31.91
N ASP A 157 -12.57 -5.39 30.78
CA ASP A 157 -12.88 -5.91 29.45
C ASP A 157 -12.24 -7.31 29.35
N VAL A 158 -13.00 -8.33 29.76
CA VAL A 158 -12.49 -9.71 29.91
C VAL A 158 -12.43 -10.41 28.55
N GLN A 159 -11.48 -9.98 27.73
CA GLN A 159 -11.06 -10.61 26.48
C GLN A 159 -10.39 -11.97 26.74
N THR A 160 -11.19 -12.98 27.15
CA THR A 160 -10.72 -14.36 27.30
C THR A 160 -11.76 -15.39 26.86
N THR A 161 -11.69 -15.82 25.60
CA THR A 161 -12.04 -17.20 25.23
C THR A 161 -10.75 -18.04 25.25
N PRO A 162 -10.59 -18.98 26.21
CA PRO A 162 -9.56 -20.00 26.10
C PRO A 162 -9.82 -20.87 24.84
N PRO A 163 -8.79 -21.46 24.22
CA PRO A 163 -8.99 -22.31 23.05
C PRO A 163 -9.82 -23.54 23.42
N GLY A 164 -11.05 -23.59 22.91
CA GLY A 164 -12.06 -24.60 23.16
C GLY A 164 -13.10 -24.62 22.03
N ASN A 165 -13.82 -25.73 21.87
CA ASN A 165 -14.85 -25.85 20.85
C ASN A 165 -16.24 -25.80 21.48
N TYR A 166 -16.93 -24.68 21.32
CA TYR A 166 -18.18 -24.35 22.00
C TYR A 166 -19.45 -24.74 21.21
N ASP A 167 -19.34 -25.57 20.16
CA ASP A 167 -20.46 -26.04 19.32
C ASP A 167 -21.69 -26.46 20.16
N SER A 168 -22.84 -25.78 19.95
CA SER A 168 -24.10 -26.18 20.58
C SER A 168 -24.91 -27.13 19.69
N PRO A 169 -25.35 -28.31 20.19
CA PRO A 169 -26.30 -29.17 19.49
C PRO A 169 -27.72 -28.58 19.44
N GLY A 170 -27.89 -27.43 18.78
CA GLY A 170 -29.16 -26.70 18.69
C GLY A 170 -29.09 -25.29 18.12
N GLY A 171 -27.91 -24.64 18.14
CA GLY A 171 -27.72 -23.30 17.58
C GLY A 171 -27.92 -22.13 18.53
N ASN A 172 -27.86 -22.36 19.85
CA ASN A 172 -27.89 -21.31 20.88
C ASN A 172 -26.65 -21.46 21.80
N LEU A 173 -25.86 -20.39 21.97
CA LEU A 173 -24.83 -20.31 23.00
C LEU A 173 -25.42 -19.65 24.25
N TYR A 174 -25.09 -20.19 25.43
CA TYR A 174 -25.42 -19.55 26.71
C TYR A 174 -24.15 -19.02 27.38
N ALA A 175 -24.19 -17.74 27.73
CA ALA A 175 -23.22 -17.09 28.60
C ALA A 175 -23.93 -16.51 29.83
N GLY A 176 -23.20 -16.23 30.90
CA GLY A 176 -23.82 -15.64 32.09
C GLY A 176 -22.83 -15.02 33.06
N VAL A 177 -23.38 -14.24 33.99
CA VAL A 177 -22.64 -13.57 35.07
C VAL A 177 -23.29 -13.95 36.40
N ILE A 178 -22.46 -14.24 37.40
CA ILE A 178 -22.89 -14.65 38.74
C ILE A 178 -22.21 -13.76 39.77
N ALA A 179 -22.99 -13.22 40.72
CA ALA A 179 -22.50 -12.55 41.92
C ALA A 179 -22.84 -13.38 43.16
N ALA A 180 -21.93 -13.46 44.14
CA ALA A 180 -22.14 -14.23 45.37
C ALA A 180 -21.63 -13.47 46.61
N ARG A 181 -22.31 -13.68 47.75
CA ARG A 181 -21.89 -13.26 49.09
C ARG A 181 -21.09 -14.39 49.73
N LEU A 182 -19.75 -14.26 49.77
CA LEU A 182 -18.86 -15.30 50.29
C LEU A 182 -18.65 -15.23 51.82
N ASP A 183 -18.35 -14.04 52.34
CA ASP A 183 -17.89 -13.82 53.73
C ASP A 183 -18.69 -12.70 54.42
N ASP A 184 -20.02 -12.83 54.46
CA ASP A 184 -21.00 -11.87 54.99
C ASP A 184 -20.99 -10.44 54.39
N ALA A 185 -20.10 -10.14 53.45
CA ALA A 185 -20.07 -8.91 52.66
C ALA A 185 -20.98 -9.01 51.42
N ASP A 186 -21.74 -7.94 51.16
CA ASP A 186 -22.69 -7.86 50.05
C ASP A 186 -22.00 -7.46 48.73
N SER A 187 -22.19 -8.28 47.68
CA SER A 187 -21.78 -7.96 46.31
C SER A 187 -22.86 -7.13 45.60
N ASN A 188 -22.43 -6.07 44.91
CA ASN A 188 -23.27 -5.24 44.03
C ASN A 188 -22.54 -5.10 42.69
N VAL A 189 -23.04 -5.83 41.69
CA VAL A 189 -22.43 -6.00 40.37
C VAL A 189 -23.46 -5.58 39.32
N THR A 190 -23.13 -4.57 38.52
CA THR A 190 -23.93 -4.15 37.36
C THR A 190 -23.30 -4.73 36.11
N ILE A 191 -24.10 -5.36 35.26
CA ILE A 191 -23.71 -5.84 33.94
C ILE A 191 -24.25 -4.83 32.93
N ASN A 192 -23.34 -4.12 32.26
CA ASN A 192 -23.69 -3.05 31.33
C ASN A 192 -24.00 -3.61 29.93
N SER A 193 -23.26 -4.63 29.49
CA SER A 193 -23.53 -5.38 28.28
C SER A 193 -22.85 -6.76 28.29
N VAL A 194 -23.39 -7.70 27.52
CA VAL A 194 -22.78 -9.01 27.23
C VAL A 194 -22.75 -9.15 25.71
N THR A 195 -21.57 -9.26 25.11
CA THR A 195 -21.39 -9.20 23.66
C THR A 195 -20.66 -10.44 23.15
N LEU A 196 -21.20 -11.03 22.08
CA LEU A 196 -20.57 -12.08 21.29
C LEU A 196 -20.45 -11.60 19.85
N THR A 197 -19.23 -11.62 19.33
CA THR A 197 -18.92 -11.36 17.93
C THR A 197 -18.43 -12.67 17.32
N SER A 198 -19.06 -13.14 16.24
CA SER A 198 -18.50 -14.27 15.51
C SER A 198 -17.30 -13.81 14.68
N ASP A 199 -16.21 -14.56 14.80
CA ASP A 199 -14.99 -14.37 14.01
C ASP A 199 -14.97 -15.48 12.96
N ASP A 200 -15.83 -15.30 11.95
CA ASP A 200 -16.06 -16.27 10.89
C ASP A 200 -14.78 -16.55 10.07
N GLY A 201 -13.74 -15.69 10.15
CA GLY A 201 -12.45 -15.86 9.49
C GLY A 201 -12.49 -15.82 7.96
N VAL A 202 -13.67 -15.65 7.36
CA VAL A 202 -13.86 -15.53 5.91
C VAL A 202 -13.48 -14.12 5.47
N VAL A 203 -12.20 -13.93 5.14
CA VAL A 203 -11.77 -12.77 4.39
C VAL A 203 -12.41 -12.85 3.00
N VAL A 204 -13.39 -11.98 2.75
CA VAL A 204 -13.94 -11.79 1.41
C VAL A 204 -12.85 -11.14 0.57
N THR A 205 -12.53 -11.75 -0.57
CA THR A 205 -11.44 -11.30 -1.44
C THR A 205 -11.89 -11.25 -2.89
N PHE A 206 -11.20 -10.41 -3.67
CA PHE A 206 -11.56 -9.99 -5.01
C PHE A 206 -10.38 -10.15 -5.99
N ALA A 207 -10.62 -9.94 -7.27
CA ALA A 207 -9.59 -9.87 -8.31
C ALA A 207 -9.20 -8.42 -8.64
N VAL A 208 -7.93 -8.19 -8.97
CA VAL A 208 -7.45 -6.95 -9.59
C VAL A 208 -6.75 -7.30 -10.91
N SER A 209 -7.26 -6.79 -12.03
CA SER A 209 -6.79 -7.22 -13.36
C SER A 209 -6.77 -6.11 -14.41
N GLY A 210 -5.98 -6.34 -15.46
CA GLY A 210 -5.82 -5.43 -16.59
C GLY A 210 -4.97 -6.03 -17.69
N THR A 211 -4.67 -5.22 -18.70
CA THR A 211 -3.86 -5.58 -19.87
C THR A 211 -2.63 -4.69 -20.02
N ILE A 212 -1.57 -5.22 -20.63
CA ILE A 212 -0.39 -4.46 -21.03
C ILE A 212 -0.15 -4.66 -22.53
N THR A 213 -0.11 -3.55 -23.26
CA THR A 213 0.06 -3.53 -24.73
C THR A 213 1.18 -2.60 -25.16
N GLU A 214 1.75 -2.85 -26.34
CA GLU A 214 2.80 -2.03 -26.94
C GLU A 214 2.25 -0.66 -27.41
N GLU A 215 2.92 0.43 -27.03
CA GLU A 215 2.44 1.80 -27.24
C GLU A 215 2.13 2.13 -28.72
N GLY A 216 0.97 2.75 -28.94
CA GLY A 216 0.49 3.10 -30.29
C GLY A 216 -0.04 1.92 -31.10
N THR A 217 -0.04 0.70 -30.55
CA THR A 217 -0.52 -0.53 -31.21
C THR A 217 -1.69 -1.16 -30.45
N VAL A 218 -2.00 -2.42 -30.76
CA VAL A 218 -2.83 -3.32 -29.94
C VAL A 218 -2.12 -4.67 -29.70
N ASN A 219 -0.79 -4.69 -29.83
CA ASN A 219 0.02 -5.88 -29.63
C ASN A 219 0.16 -6.15 -28.12
N PRO A 220 -0.12 -7.36 -27.62
CA PRO A 220 0.05 -7.70 -26.21
C PRO A 220 1.53 -7.84 -25.85
N LEU A 221 1.89 -7.39 -24.64
CA LEU A 221 3.21 -7.62 -24.05
C LEU A 221 3.13 -8.77 -23.05
N GLU A 222 3.66 -9.93 -23.42
CA GLU A 222 3.76 -11.13 -22.56
C GLU A 222 4.99 -11.07 -21.64
N GLY A 223 4.88 -11.66 -20.44
CA GLY A 223 6.01 -11.82 -19.51
C GLY A 223 6.44 -10.55 -18.77
N ILE A 224 5.68 -9.46 -18.88
CA ILE A 224 5.86 -8.26 -18.05
C ILE A 224 5.45 -8.60 -16.61
N ASN A 225 6.35 -8.38 -15.66
CA ASN A 225 6.04 -8.45 -14.23
C ASN A 225 5.15 -7.27 -13.86
N VAL A 226 4.03 -7.49 -13.19
CA VAL A 226 3.26 -6.46 -12.49
C VAL A 226 3.40 -6.73 -11.00
N GLN A 227 3.63 -5.69 -10.20
CA GLN A 227 3.65 -5.78 -8.73
C GLN A 227 2.42 -5.08 -8.14
N LEU A 228 1.78 -5.69 -7.15
CA LEU A 228 0.72 -5.11 -6.33
C LEU A 228 1.27 -4.84 -4.92
N ASN A 229 1.15 -3.60 -4.45
CA ASN A 229 1.59 -3.16 -3.12
C ASN A 229 0.43 -2.47 -2.38
N PRO A 230 0.23 -2.65 -1.06
CA PRO A 230 0.99 -3.53 -0.17
C PRO A 230 0.80 -5.02 -0.48
N GLY A 231 1.69 -5.86 0.07
CA GLY A 231 1.70 -7.32 -0.11
C GLY A 231 2.86 -7.86 -0.94
N GLU A 232 3.52 -7.01 -1.74
CA GLU A 232 4.64 -7.39 -2.64
C GLU A 232 4.31 -8.57 -3.58
N LEU A 233 3.04 -8.74 -3.93
CA LEU A 233 2.60 -9.76 -4.88
C LEU A 233 3.11 -9.39 -6.27
N ILE A 234 3.60 -10.38 -7.02
CA ILE A 234 4.07 -10.20 -8.40
C ILE A 234 3.42 -11.25 -9.28
N GLU A 235 2.75 -10.79 -10.34
CA GLU A 235 2.16 -11.62 -11.39
C GLU A 235 2.77 -11.28 -12.76
N GLN A 236 2.60 -12.18 -13.73
CA GLN A 236 3.08 -11.96 -15.10
C GLN A 236 1.93 -11.89 -16.10
N THR A 237 2.07 -10.97 -17.05
CA THR A 237 1.18 -10.89 -18.22
C THR A 237 1.28 -12.13 -19.10
N ASN A 238 0.14 -12.66 -19.51
CA ASN A 238 0.04 -13.83 -20.37
C ASN A 238 0.28 -13.50 -21.87
N ALA A 239 0.17 -14.51 -22.75
CA ALA A 239 0.30 -14.34 -24.21
C ALA A 239 -0.74 -13.42 -24.88
N ALA A 240 -1.79 -12.99 -24.15
CA ALA A 240 -2.76 -11.97 -24.56
C ALA A 240 -2.53 -10.62 -23.86
N GLY A 241 -1.45 -10.47 -23.09
CA GLY A 241 -1.07 -9.26 -22.35
C GLY A 241 -1.87 -9.07 -21.06
N GLU A 242 -2.70 -10.02 -20.67
CA GLU A 242 -3.60 -9.94 -19.51
C GLU A 242 -2.85 -10.37 -18.23
N TYR A 243 -3.08 -9.66 -17.12
CA TYR A 243 -2.62 -10.06 -15.78
C TYR A 243 -3.80 -9.99 -14.78
N GLU A 244 -3.77 -10.83 -13.75
CA GLU A 244 -4.79 -10.88 -12.70
C GLU A 244 -4.17 -11.28 -11.36
N PHE A 245 -4.34 -10.43 -10.34
CA PHE A 245 -4.13 -10.79 -8.95
C PHE A 245 -5.43 -11.33 -8.38
N SER A 246 -5.48 -12.63 -8.07
CA SER A 246 -6.61 -13.26 -7.38
C SER A 246 -6.47 -13.14 -5.86
N ALA A 247 -7.61 -13.17 -5.15
CA ALA A 247 -7.68 -13.22 -3.68
C ALA A 247 -7.07 -11.98 -2.97
N VAL A 248 -7.31 -10.79 -3.52
CA VAL A 248 -6.93 -9.49 -2.94
C VAL A 248 -7.96 -9.06 -1.88
N GLU A 249 -7.50 -8.65 -0.71
CA GLU A 249 -8.36 -8.17 0.39
C GLU A 249 -8.83 -6.72 0.14
N PRO A 250 -9.94 -6.24 0.76
CA PRO A 250 -10.34 -4.84 0.69
C PRO A 250 -9.24 -3.89 1.20
N GLY A 251 -8.92 -2.85 0.42
CA GLY A 251 -7.84 -1.92 0.74
C GLY A 251 -7.42 -1.03 -0.44
N ASP A 252 -6.54 -0.07 -0.15
CA ASP A 252 -5.89 0.76 -1.17
C ASP A 252 -4.54 0.17 -1.56
N TYR A 253 -4.33 -0.01 -2.86
CA TYR A 253 -3.14 -0.60 -3.47
C TYR A 253 -2.57 0.28 -4.59
N THR A 254 -1.29 0.09 -4.91
CA THR A 254 -0.63 0.63 -6.10
C THR A 254 -0.08 -0.53 -6.94
N LEU A 255 -0.50 -0.57 -8.21
CA LEU A 255 0.04 -1.42 -9.27
C LEU A 255 1.29 -0.79 -9.90
N ILE A 256 2.33 -1.57 -10.11
CA ILE A 256 3.61 -1.15 -10.70
C ILE A 256 4.08 -2.18 -11.74
N PRO A 257 3.98 -1.91 -13.06
CA PRO A 257 4.55 -2.77 -14.09
C PRO A 257 6.08 -2.58 -14.18
N MET A 258 6.80 -3.68 -14.37
CA MET A 258 8.26 -3.74 -14.35
C MET A 258 8.81 -4.56 -15.51
N SER A 259 9.75 -3.97 -16.25
CA SER A 259 10.52 -4.65 -17.30
C SER A 259 11.91 -4.03 -17.44
N ALA A 260 12.89 -4.86 -17.81
CA ALA A 260 14.21 -4.40 -18.20
C ALA A 260 14.20 -3.74 -19.60
N SER A 261 13.25 -4.15 -20.46
CA SER A 261 13.19 -3.79 -21.88
C SER A 261 12.04 -2.86 -22.25
N TYR A 262 11.19 -2.44 -21.29
CA TYR A 262 10.07 -1.52 -21.54
C TYR A 262 10.00 -0.42 -20.48
N LEU A 263 9.34 0.69 -20.84
CA LEU A 263 8.85 1.73 -19.92
C LEU A 263 7.33 1.83 -20.05
N PHE A 264 6.63 2.12 -18.97
CA PHE A 264 5.17 2.02 -18.92
C PHE A 264 4.49 3.36 -18.63
N VAL A 265 3.35 3.56 -19.30
CA VAL A 265 2.48 4.72 -19.17
C VAL A 265 1.05 4.23 -18.82
N PRO A 266 0.48 4.63 -17.67
CA PRO A 266 1.13 5.34 -16.57
C PRO A 266 2.22 4.47 -15.89
N PRO A 267 3.19 5.05 -15.17
CA PRO A 267 4.24 4.27 -14.50
C PRO A 267 3.73 3.49 -13.28
N THR A 268 2.58 3.89 -12.72
CA THR A 268 1.86 3.20 -11.64
C THR A 268 0.35 3.43 -11.82
N ARG A 269 -0.48 2.65 -11.13
CA ARG A 269 -1.92 2.92 -10.95
C ARG A 269 -2.33 2.68 -9.51
N ASP A 270 -3.04 3.63 -8.91
CA ASP A 270 -3.66 3.44 -7.59
C ASP A 270 -5.05 2.80 -7.76
N VAL A 271 -5.37 1.84 -6.88
CA VAL A 271 -6.51 0.94 -6.96
C VAL A 271 -7.11 0.75 -5.57
N THR A 272 -8.38 1.11 -5.39
CA THR A 272 -9.15 0.79 -4.18
C THR A 272 -10.00 -0.45 -4.43
N VAL A 273 -9.75 -1.52 -3.68
CA VAL A 273 -10.60 -2.72 -3.60
C VAL A 273 -11.57 -2.56 -2.43
N ALA A 274 -12.86 -2.77 -2.65
CA ALA A 274 -13.89 -2.59 -1.63
C ALA A 274 -14.84 -3.80 -1.55
N ASP A 275 -15.78 -3.91 -2.49
CA ASP A 275 -16.88 -4.88 -2.50
C ASP A 275 -17.02 -5.66 -3.83
N ALA A 276 -16.10 -5.45 -4.79
CA ALA A 276 -16.11 -6.07 -6.11
C ALA A 276 -14.71 -6.12 -6.77
N ASP A 277 -14.58 -6.94 -7.81
CA ASP A 277 -13.36 -7.07 -8.63
C ASP A 277 -13.03 -5.78 -9.40
N VAL A 278 -11.75 -5.39 -9.40
CA VAL A 278 -11.27 -4.16 -10.05
C VAL A 278 -10.52 -4.49 -11.36
N THR A 279 -11.28 -4.53 -12.45
CA THR A 279 -10.81 -4.82 -13.80
C THR A 279 -10.35 -3.55 -14.54
N GLY A 280 -9.72 -3.72 -15.72
CA GLY A 280 -9.38 -2.61 -16.63
C GLY A 280 -8.25 -1.69 -16.13
N GLN A 281 -7.33 -2.23 -15.31
CA GLN A 281 -6.17 -1.49 -14.83
C GLN A 281 -5.03 -1.52 -15.85
N ASP A 282 -5.31 -0.99 -17.03
CA ASP A 282 -4.47 -1.16 -18.21
C ASP A 282 -3.24 -0.25 -18.23
N PHE A 283 -2.18 -0.73 -18.89
CA PHE A 283 -0.90 -0.05 -19.11
C PHE A 283 -0.46 -0.11 -20.58
N SER A 284 0.20 0.94 -21.03
CA SER A 284 0.88 1.01 -22.34
C SER A 284 2.39 0.89 -22.12
N GLY A 285 3.08 0.03 -22.86
CA GLY A 285 4.51 -0.22 -22.76
C GLY A 285 5.27 0.20 -24.02
N THR A 286 6.28 1.05 -23.87
CA THR A 286 7.18 1.48 -24.95
C THR A 286 8.50 0.71 -24.86
N GLU A 287 8.96 0.08 -25.95
CA GLU A 287 10.22 -0.68 -25.93
C GLU A 287 11.42 0.25 -25.68
N ARG A 288 12.42 -0.27 -24.95
CA ARG A 288 13.69 0.38 -24.66
C ARG A 288 14.73 0.02 -25.69
N GLU A 289 15.21 1.00 -26.43
CA GLU A 289 16.20 0.80 -27.48
C GLU A 289 17.58 1.38 -27.13
N LEU A 290 18.51 1.27 -28.08
CA LEU A 290 19.88 1.78 -28.04
C LEU A 290 20.04 3.00 -28.97
N LEU A 291 20.54 4.11 -28.43
CA LEU A 291 21.11 5.19 -29.24
C LEU A 291 22.63 5.03 -29.21
N TYR A 292 23.25 4.82 -30.35
CA TYR A 292 24.69 4.56 -30.43
C TYR A 292 25.34 5.40 -31.54
N GLY A 293 26.68 5.43 -31.54
CA GLY A 293 27.40 6.21 -32.54
C GLY A 293 28.91 6.18 -32.37
N GLU A 294 29.59 6.91 -33.25
CA GLU A 294 31.04 7.06 -33.28
C GLU A 294 31.43 8.56 -33.28
N VAL A 295 32.56 8.87 -32.63
CA VAL A 295 33.22 10.19 -32.70
C VAL A 295 34.61 10.02 -33.29
N LEU A 296 34.84 10.65 -34.45
CA LEU A 296 36.04 10.45 -35.27
C LEU A 296 36.76 11.77 -35.55
N GLU A 297 38.05 11.87 -35.30
CA GLU A 297 38.88 12.97 -35.76
C GLU A 297 38.97 12.93 -37.28
N SER A 298 38.69 14.08 -37.92
CA SER A 298 38.66 14.22 -39.39
C SER A 298 37.83 13.16 -40.13
N GLY A 299 36.87 12.52 -39.44
CA GLY A 299 36.04 11.44 -39.98
C GLY A 299 36.74 10.09 -40.16
N VAL A 300 37.93 9.87 -39.57
CA VAL A 300 38.70 8.62 -39.76
C VAL A 300 39.40 8.05 -38.51
N THR A 301 39.85 8.87 -37.55
CA THR A 301 40.58 8.37 -36.37
C THR A 301 39.65 8.36 -35.15
N PRO A 302 39.42 7.23 -34.47
CA PRO A 302 38.66 7.19 -33.21
C PRO A 302 39.12 8.20 -32.15
N VAL A 303 38.16 8.89 -31.52
CA VAL A 303 38.42 9.80 -30.39
C VAL A 303 37.86 9.19 -29.11
N GLU A 304 38.75 8.67 -28.26
CA GLU A 304 38.42 8.13 -26.93
C GLU A 304 38.16 9.26 -25.92
N GLY A 305 37.29 9.02 -24.94
CA GLY A 305 37.10 9.92 -23.79
C GLY A 305 36.17 11.12 -24.03
N VAL A 306 35.48 11.20 -25.17
CA VAL A 306 34.50 12.27 -25.46
C VAL A 306 33.26 12.05 -24.61
N SER A 307 32.92 13.03 -23.78
CA SER A 307 31.69 13.05 -22.98
C SER A 307 30.51 13.38 -23.90
N MET A 308 29.64 12.41 -24.13
CA MET A 308 28.42 12.55 -24.91
C MET A 308 27.27 12.89 -23.97
N HIS A 309 26.72 14.10 -24.08
CA HIS A 309 25.60 14.59 -23.27
C HIS A 309 24.30 14.44 -24.05
N LEU A 310 23.45 13.51 -23.64
CA LEU A 310 22.11 13.32 -24.20
C LEU A 310 21.06 13.98 -23.31
N VAL A 311 20.15 14.74 -23.91
CA VAL A 311 19.12 15.51 -23.24
C VAL A 311 17.79 15.29 -23.95
N ALA A 312 16.78 14.76 -23.26
CA ALA A 312 15.42 14.69 -23.80
C ALA A 312 14.79 16.10 -23.89
N LEU A 313 13.90 16.29 -24.85
CA LEU A 313 13.11 17.51 -25.04
C LEU A 313 11.64 17.24 -24.73
N ASN A 314 10.94 18.27 -24.24
CA ASN A 314 9.48 18.27 -24.13
C ASN A 314 8.85 18.67 -25.49
N GLU A 315 7.55 18.42 -25.69
CA GLU A 315 6.79 18.78 -26.91
C GLU A 315 6.95 20.24 -27.39
N ASN A 316 7.33 21.14 -26.49
CA ASN A 316 7.56 22.56 -26.77
C ASN A 316 9.05 22.91 -27.02
N GLY A 317 9.91 21.91 -27.30
CA GLY A 317 11.35 22.07 -27.55
C GLY A 317 12.19 22.47 -26.33
N SER A 318 11.58 22.59 -25.14
CA SER A 318 12.33 22.88 -23.90
C SER A 318 12.98 21.61 -23.34
N ILE A 319 14.12 21.76 -22.64
CA ILE A 319 14.88 20.64 -22.09
C ILE A 319 14.15 19.94 -20.93
N ASN A 320 14.14 18.61 -20.97
CA ASN A 320 13.75 17.74 -19.88
C ASN A 320 14.99 17.08 -19.22
N LEU A 321 15.45 17.65 -18.09
CA LEU A 321 16.60 17.13 -17.35
C LEU A 321 16.39 15.74 -16.72
N ALA A 322 15.15 15.26 -16.55
CA ALA A 322 14.94 13.89 -16.07
C ALA A 322 15.38 12.84 -17.12
N GLY A 323 15.30 13.21 -18.40
CA GLY A 323 15.86 12.45 -19.53
C GLY A 323 17.35 12.68 -19.78
N TYR A 324 18.06 13.41 -18.91
CA TYR A 324 19.50 13.62 -19.07
C TYR A 324 20.31 12.32 -18.88
N ARG A 325 21.27 12.06 -19.76
CA ARG A 325 22.23 10.95 -19.69
C ARG A 325 23.62 11.43 -20.12
N MET A 326 24.66 10.73 -19.67
CA MET A 326 25.99 10.81 -20.27
C MET A 326 26.48 9.43 -20.67
N ALA A 327 27.18 9.37 -21.80
CA ALA A 327 28.06 8.27 -22.19
C ALA A 327 29.46 8.84 -22.44
N THR A 328 30.49 7.98 -22.47
CA THR A 328 31.86 8.38 -22.84
C THR A 328 32.32 7.50 -23.97
N THR A 329 32.98 8.06 -24.99
CA THR A 329 33.51 7.24 -26.09
C THR A 329 34.64 6.32 -25.63
N ASP A 330 34.64 5.09 -26.14
CA ASP A 330 35.67 4.08 -25.89
C ASP A 330 36.90 4.25 -26.81
N ALA A 331 37.85 3.30 -26.75
CA ALA A 331 39.04 3.28 -27.60
C ALA A 331 38.76 3.03 -29.09
N ALA A 332 37.54 2.65 -29.47
CA ALA A 332 37.05 2.61 -30.86
C ALA A 332 36.26 3.89 -31.22
N GLY A 333 36.19 4.89 -30.33
CA GLY A 333 35.44 6.12 -30.53
C GLY A 333 33.93 5.93 -30.40
N SER A 334 33.49 4.73 -29.99
CA SER A 334 32.09 4.33 -29.93
C SER A 334 31.44 4.74 -28.62
N TYR A 335 30.18 5.14 -28.67
CA TYR A 335 29.34 5.41 -27.49
C TYR A 335 27.94 4.81 -27.65
N GLU A 336 27.29 4.54 -26.51
CA GLU A 336 25.93 4.01 -26.45
C GLU A 336 25.13 4.61 -25.28
N PHE A 337 23.82 4.71 -25.46
CA PHE A 337 22.84 5.03 -24.43
C PHE A 337 21.76 3.95 -24.44
N GLU A 338 21.65 3.21 -23.34
CA GLU A 338 20.58 2.24 -23.10
C GLU A 338 19.30 2.92 -22.58
N GLY A 339 18.15 2.28 -22.79
CA GLY A 339 16.89 2.74 -22.22
C GLY A 339 16.30 3.95 -22.93
N MET A 340 16.59 4.09 -24.22
CA MET A 340 15.97 5.10 -25.08
C MET A 340 14.48 4.81 -25.27
N VAL A 341 13.69 5.87 -25.43
CA VAL A 341 12.29 5.78 -25.86
C VAL A 341 12.07 6.71 -27.06
N PRO A 342 11.04 6.47 -27.89
CA PRO A 342 10.61 7.43 -28.90
C PRO A 342 10.35 8.82 -28.31
N GLY A 343 10.80 9.87 -29.00
CA GLY A 343 10.71 11.26 -28.54
C GLY A 343 11.81 12.15 -29.09
N ASP A 344 11.76 13.45 -28.81
CA ASP A 344 12.76 14.40 -29.30
C ASP A 344 13.95 14.52 -28.33
N TYR A 345 15.17 14.54 -28.87
CA TYR A 345 16.42 14.58 -28.12
C TYR A 345 17.41 15.59 -28.71
N ARG A 346 18.28 16.11 -27.84
CA ARG A 346 19.50 16.85 -28.17
C ARG A 346 20.72 16.08 -27.68
N LEU A 347 21.74 15.95 -28.53
CA LEU A 347 23.00 15.26 -28.23
C LEU A 347 24.20 16.19 -28.48
N VAL A 348 25.14 16.23 -27.51
CA VAL A 348 26.26 17.19 -27.47
C VAL A 348 27.58 16.49 -27.10
N PRO A 349 28.61 16.48 -27.96
CA PRO A 349 29.95 16.01 -27.62
C PRO A 349 30.74 17.07 -26.86
N GLN A 350 31.42 16.69 -25.78
CA GLN A 350 32.34 17.55 -25.02
C GLN A 350 33.65 16.81 -24.70
N LEU A 351 34.78 17.36 -25.18
CA LEU A 351 36.13 16.95 -24.77
C LEU A 351 37.03 18.19 -24.67
N ASN A 352 38.00 18.15 -23.77
CA ASN A 352 38.85 19.30 -23.50
C ASN A 352 39.95 19.47 -24.55
N GLY A 353 40.03 20.64 -25.19
CA GLY A 353 40.97 20.89 -26.30
C GLY A 353 40.46 20.37 -27.64
N TRP A 354 39.15 20.14 -27.77
CA TRP A 354 38.52 19.64 -28.98
C TRP A 354 37.34 20.52 -29.39
N VAL A 355 37.14 20.65 -30.69
CA VAL A 355 35.93 21.21 -31.30
C VAL A 355 35.27 20.14 -32.18
N PHE A 356 33.94 20.18 -32.28
CA PHE A 356 33.15 19.13 -32.93
C PHE A 356 32.23 19.71 -34.01
N SER A 357 32.03 18.94 -35.08
CA SER A 357 31.13 19.24 -36.18
C SER A 357 30.27 18.01 -36.52
N PRO A 358 28.93 18.11 -36.47
CA PRO A 358 28.17 19.21 -35.85
C PRO A 358 28.47 19.31 -34.34
N ASN A 359 28.39 20.49 -33.75
CA ASN A 359 28.61 20.65 -32.30
C ASN A 359 27.39 20.30 -31.44
N ILE A 360 26.23 20.06 -32.07
CA ILE A 360 24.95 19.69 -31.48
C ILE A 360 24.14 18.97 -32.56
N VAL A 361 23.41 17.93 -32.18
CA VAL A 361 22.36 17.34 -33.04
C VAL A 361 21.05 17.34 -32.27
N GLU A 362 19.98 17.77 -32.93
CA GLU A 362 18.59 17.59 -32.47
C GLU A 362 17.88 16.62 -33.41
N PHE A 363 17.17 15.64 -32.86
CA PHE A 363 16.54 14.57 -33.63
C PHE A 363 15.36 13.95 -32.88
N THR A 364 14.35 13.50 -33.63
CA THR A 364 13.32 12.61 -33.12
C THR A 364 13.84 11.18 -33.14
N TYR A 365 14.01 10.57 -31.96
CA TYR A 365 14.26 9.15 -31.81
C TYR A 365 12.96 8.37 -32.02
N SER A 366 13.04 7.23 -32.72
CA SER A 366 11.88 6.41 -33.11
C SER A 366 12.32 5.00 -33.59
N GLY A 367 13.46 4.54 -33.10
CA GLY A 367 14.22 3.44 -33.67
C GLY A 367 15.71 3.58 -33.36
N SER A 368 16.39 2.46 -33.21
CA SER A 368 17.84 2.33 -33.03
C SER A 368 18.63 3.06 -34.13
N THR A 369 19.04 4.30 -33.84
CA THR A 369 19.54 5.28 -34.82
C THR A 369 21.02 5.60 -34.57
N PRO A 370 21.94 5.40 -35.53
CA PRO A 370 23.31 5.87 -35.42
C PRO A 370 23.40 7.41 -35.45
N GLN A 371 24.14 8.01 -34.53
CA GLN A 371 24.46 9.45 -34.56
C GLN A 371 25.99 9.65 -34.56
N GLY A 372 26.52 10.47 -35.48
CA GLY A 372 27.96 10.57 -35.72
C GLY A 372 28.51 11.99 -35.57
N PHE A 373 29.73 12.11 -35.04
CA PHE A 373 30.40 13.39 -34.81
C PHE A 373 31.82 13.40 -35.36
N THR A 374 32.21 14.49 -36.03
CA THR A 374 33.62 14.72 -36.40
C THR A 374 34.29 15.63 -35.37
N GLY A 375 35.42 15.21 -34.83
CA GLY A 375 36.25 16.04 -33.93
C GLY A 375 37.47 16.64 -34.64
N THR A 376 38.03 17.67 -34.03
CA THR A 376 39.37 18.21 -34.33
C THR A 376 40.05 18.62 -33.02
N GLU A 377 41.28 18.14 -32.75
CA GLU A 377 42.09 18.64 -31.63
C GLU A 377 42.58 20.07 -31.93
N VAL A 378 42.48 20.96 -30.94
CA VAL A 378 42.82 22.38 -31.06
C VAL A 378 43.55 22.90 -29.81
N SER A 379 44.64 23.63 -30.03
CA SER A 379 45.26 24.46 -29.00
C SER A 379 44.61 25.85 -28.95
N LEU A 380 44.86 26.60 -27.86
CA LEU A 380 44.56 28.04 -27.86
C LEU A 380 45.40 28.73 -28.96
N PRO A 381 44.84 29.68 -29.72
CA PRO A 381 45.59 30.46 -30.71
C PRO A 381 46.46 31.54 -30.03
N GLU A 382 47.42 32.10 -30.77
CA GLU A 382 48.27 33.22 -30.29
C GLU A 382 47.51 34.55 -30.18
N THR A 383 46.36 34.67 -30.85
CA THR A 383 45.40 35.77 -30.68
C THR A 383 44.01 35.17 -30.86
N VAL A 384 43.12 35.37 -29.89
CA VAL A 384 41.74 34.89 -29.97
C VAL A 384 40.87 36.00 -30.54
N THR A 385 40.07 35.70 -31.56
CA THR A 385 39.21 36.69 -32.23
C THR A 385 37.75 36.24 -32.26
N TYR A 386 36.81 37.17 -32.47
CA TYR A 386 35.39 36.85 -32.33
C TYR A 386 34.89 35.86 -33.38
N ASP A 387 35.03 36.17 -34.68
CA ASP A 387 34.41 35.34 -35.74
C ASP A 387 35.18 34.03 -36.01
N ASP A 388 36.52 34.00 -35.97
CA ASP A 388 37.30 32.77 -36.23
C ASP A 388 37.28 31.78 -35.06
N HIS A 389 37.11 32.26 -33.81
CA HIS A 389 37.37 31.45 -32.61
C HIS A 389 36.21 31.45 -31.60
N ILE A 390 35.90 32.60 -31.00
CA ILE A 390 34.95 32.67 -29.86
C ILE A 390 33.53 32.31 -30.29
N ARG A 391 33.10 32.81 -31.44
CA ARG A 391 31.81 32.52 -32.02
C ARG A 391 31.63 31.02 -32.31
N PRO A 392 32.42 30.38 -33.20
CA PRO A 392 32.20 28.99 -33.58
C PRO A 392 32.56 27.98 -32.48
N TRP A 393 33.53 28.25 -31.59
CA TRP A 393 34.01 27.24 -30.62
C TRP A 393 33.32 27.33 -29.25
N LEU A 394 32.57 28.40 -28.98
CA LEU A 394 31.92 28.63 -27.68
C LEU A 394 30.54 29.28 -27.78
N LEU A 395 30.36 30.39 -28.52
CA LEU A 395 29.08 31.09 -28.50
C LEU A 395 27.99 30.31 -29.22
N GLU A 396 28.21 29.88 -30.47
CA GLU A 396 27.23 29.08 -31.23
C GLU A 396 26.95 27.71 -30.56
N PRO A 397 27.95 26.96 -30.07
CA PRO A 397 27.69 25.71 -29.37
C PRO A 397 26.95 25.83 -28.04
N ILE A 398 27.23 26.87 -27.23
CA ILE A 398 26.82 26.92 -25.82
C ILE A 398 26.03 28.18 -25.46
N CYS A 399 26.53 29.38 -25.76
CA CYS A 399 25.92 30.62 -25.25
C CYS A 399 24.64 31.00 -26.00
N MET A 400 24.62 30.86 -27.33
CA MET A 400 23.47 31.13 -28.18
C MET A 400 22.29 30.19 -27.89
N GLN A 401 22.55 29.03 -27.28
CA GLN A 401 21.49 28.12 -26.81
C GLN A 401 20.48 28.79 -25.88
N CYS A 402 20.88 29.83 -25.11
CA CYS A 402 19.98 30.67 -24.32
C CYS A 402 19.97 32.15 -24.73
N HIS A 403 20.77 32.59 -25.72
CA HIS A 403 20.96 34.02 -26.01
C HIS A 403 20.88 34.42 -27.49
N ASP A 404 20.66 33.48 -28.40
CA ASP A 404 20.35 33.74 -29.82
C ASP A 404 19.15 34.70 -29.95
N SER A 405 19.17 35.70 -30.86
CA SER A 405 18.09 36.70 -30.93
C SER A 405 16.71 36.19 -31.36
N ALA A 406 16.62 35.03 -32.02
CA ALA A 406 15.35 34.39 -32.37
C ALA A 406 14.63 33.77 -31.16
N LYS A 407 15.37 33.36 -30.13
CA LYS A 407 14.80 32.71 -28.93
C LYS A 407 14.15 33.73 -27.98
N SER A 408 13.04 33.35 -27.35
CA SER A 408 12.35 34.20 -26.36
C SER A 408 11.86 33.42 -25.13
N GLY A 409 11.35 34.12 -24.10
CA GLY A 409 10.71 33.50 -22.94
C GLY A 409 11.53 32.39 -22.27
N VAL A 410 10.94 31.19 -22.18
CA VAL A 410 11.52 30.00 -21.55
C VAL A 410 12.74 29.47 -22.33
N GLU A 411 12.67 29.46 -23.66
CA GLU A 411 13.76 28.98 -24.55
C GLU A 411 15.02 29.84 -24.39
N ARG A 412 14.84 31.15 -24.16
CA ARG A 412 15.91 32.10 -23.85
C ARG A 412 16.41 32.00 -22.39
N ASN A 413 15.92 31.02 -21.62
CA ASN A 413 16.09 30.90 -20.17
C ASN A 413 15.84 32.24 -19.44
N PHE A 414 14.81 32.97 -19.88
CA PHE A 414 14.44 34.33 -19.44
C PHE A 414 15.56 35.39 -19.51
N ALA A 415 16.63 35.18 -20.29
CA ALA A 415 17.68 36.17 -20.44
C ALA A 415 17.15 37.44 -21.15
N PRO A 416 17.63 38.65 -20.81
CA PRO A 416 17.18 39.88 -21.46
C PRO A 416 17.47 39.87 -22.97
N ALA A 417 16.55 40.42 -23.77
CA ALA A 417 16.74 40.63 -25.21
C ALA A 417 17.87 41.64 -25.53
N THR A 418 18.34 42.40 -24.53
CA THR A 418 19.53 43.25 -24.61
C THR A 418 20.85 42.49 -24.52
N VAL A 419 20.82 41.18 -24.22
CA VAL A 419 21.98 40.29 -24.29
C VAL A 419 21.83 39.43 -25.54
N ASN A 420 22.60 39.76 -26.58
CA ASN A 420 22.64 39.11 -27.89
C ASN A 420 24.10 38.73 -28.21
N TRP A 421 24.33 37.55 -28.79
CA TRP A 421 25.67 37.05 -29.16
C TRP A 421 25.80 36.67 -30.64
N ASP A 422 24.77 36.88 -31.46
CA ASP A 422 24.70 36.48 -32.88
C ASP A 422 25.70 37.22 -33.78
N THR A 423 26.15 38.39 -33.32
CA THR A 423 27.17 39.24 -33.95
C THR A 423 28.00 39.94 -32.88
N TYR A 424 29.27 40.26 -33.18
CA TYR A 424 30.16 40.98 -32.27
C TYR A 424 29.54 42.28 -31.73
N GLY A 425 28.99 43.11 -32.61
CA GLY A 425 28.31 44.37 -32.25
C GLY A 425 26.99 44.21 -31.49
N GLY A 426 26.42 43.01 -31.40
CA GLY A 426 25.30 42.70 -30.52
C GLY A 426 25.70 42.55 -29.04
N THR A 427 27.00 42.32 -28.78
CA THR A 427 27.55 42.14 -27.43
C THR A 427 27.95 43.49 -26.83
N SER A 428 27.64 43.72 -25.55
CA SER A 428 28.15 44.91 -24.83
C SER A 428 29.36 44.55 -23.97
N GLU A 429 30.34 45.46 -23.86
CA GLU A 429 31.55 45.28 -23.03
C GLU A 429 31.24 44.83 -21.59
N LEU A 430 30.17 45.37 -21.00
CA LEU A 430 29.71 45.00 -19.66
C LEU A 430 29.19 43.55 -19.61
N PHE A 431 28.52 43.08 -20.67
CA PHE A 431 28.10 41.68 -20.78
C PHE A 431 29.28 40.76 -21.11
N LYS A 432 30.24 41.20 -21.93
CA LYS A 432 31.46 40.44 -22.23
C LYS A 432 32.24 40.08 -20.96
N ALA A 433 32.53 41.06 -20.10
CA ALA A 433 33.20 40.82 -18.82
C ALA A 433 32.35 40.00 -17.83
N SER A 434 31.04 40.28 -17.77
CA SER A 434 30.12 39.56 -16.87
C SER A 434 29.93 38.08 -17.23
N ALA A 435 29.95 37.74 -18.52
CA ALA A 435 29.83 36.36 -19.00
C ALA A 435 31.01 35.49 -18.53
N ASN A 436 32.25 35.99 -18.61
CA ASN A 436 33.44 35.27 -18.11
C ASN A 436 33.33 34.90 -16.63
N LEU A 437 32.90 35.84 -15.78
CA LEU A 437 32.71 35.57 -14.35
C LEU A 437 31.70 34.44 -14.13
N ARG A 438 30.63 34.38 -14.93
CA ARG A 438 29.63 33.31 -14.86
C ARG A 438 30.12 31.98 -15.42
N ILE A 439 30.87 32.01 -16.52
CA ILE A 439 31.50 30.85 -17.18
C ILE A 439 32.51 30.19 -16.24
N LYS A 440 33.42 30.98 -15.64
CA LYS A 440 34.40 30.51 -14.64
C LYS A 440 33.75 30.00 -13.37
N ALA A 441 32.62 30.58 -12.94
CA ALA A 441 31.84 30.11 -11.81
C ALA A 441 30.95 28.87 -12.10
N GLY A 442 30.94 28.35 -13.33
CA GLY A 442 30.06 27.22 -13.71
C GLY A 442 28.56 27.58 -13.71
N THR A 443 28.22 28.87 -13.76
CA THR A 443 26.82 29.37 -13.79
C THR A 443 26.38 29.81 -15.19
N MET A 444 27.23 29.62 -16.19
CA MET A 444 26.98 29.79 -17.61
C MET A 444 27.78 28.74 -18.39
N PRO A 445 27.13 27.85 -19.18
CA PRO A 445 25.68 27.72 -19.32
C PRO A 445 24.98 27.39 -17.99
N PRO A 446 23.68 27.66 -17.85
CA PRO A 446 22.90 27.11 -16.75
C PRO A 446 22.97 25.58 -16.75
N ALA A 447 23.02 24.95 -15.58
CA ALA A 447 22.96 23.48 -15.47
C ALA A 447 21.69 22.88 -16.11
N THR A 448 20.66 23.70 -16.34
CA THR A 448 19.44 23.33 -17.08
C THR A 448 19.63 23.08 -18.58
N LEU A 449 20.84 23.24 -19.12
CA LEU A 449 21.17 22.74 -20.47
C LEU A 449 21.67 21.28 -20.50
N GLY A 450 22.06 20.68 -19.36
CA GLY A 450 22.64 19.33 -19.32
C GLY A 450 24.10 19.22 -19.77
N PHE A 451 24.69 20.26 -20.38
CA PHE A 451 26.10 20.28 -20.78
C PHE A 451 26.79 21.58 -20.33
N GLY A 452 28.12 21.56 -20.24
CA GLY A 452 28.92 22.62 -19.61
C GLY A 452 29.76 23.44 -20.59
N THR A 453 30.73 24.17 -20.04
CA THR A 453 31.92 24.66 -20.77
C THR A 453 33.13 23.80 -20.41
N THR A 454 33.89 23.36 -21.42
CA THR A 454 35.19 22.69 -21.22
C THR A 454 36.22 23.66 -20.62
N GLN A 455 37.37 23.16 -20.14
CA GLN A 455 38.40 24.05 -19.62
C GLN A 455 39.01 24.90 -20.75
N PHE A 456 39.28 24.27 -21.90
CA PHE A 456 39.65 24.94 -23.16
C PHE A 456 38.73 26.12 -23.51
N GLN A 457 37.40 25.95 -23.44
CA GLN A 457 36.45 27.04 -23.73
C GLN A 457 36.51 28.18 -22.70
N LYS A 458 36.76 27.87 -21.42
CA LYS A 458 36.94 28.90 -20.36
C LYS A 458 38.23 29.70 -20.59
N ASP A 459 39.29 29.03 -21.01
CA ASP A 459 40.59 29.64 -21.27
C ASP A 459 40.58 30.43 -22.58
N LEU A 460 39.88 29.96 -23.62
CA LEU A 460 39.63 30.67 -24.87
C LEU A 460 38.92 32.01 -24.62
N TYR A 461 37.85 32.01 -23.83
CA TYR A 461 37.13 33.23 -23.47
C TYR A 461 37.98 34.18 -22.60
N GLN A 462 38.88 33.63 -21.77
CA GLN A 462 39.81 34.45 -21.01
C GLN A 462 40.88 35.09 -21.90
N ALA A 463 41.43 34.38 -22.88
CA ALA A 463 42.41 34.95 -23.80
C ALA A 463 41.79 36.05 -24.70
N TRP A 464 40.57 35.88 -25.20
CA TRP A 464 39.84 36.95 -25.92
C TRP A 464 39.62 38.22 -25.07
N LEU A 465 39.47 38.06 -23.75
CA LEU A 465 39.41 39.15 -22.79
C LEU A 465 40.75 39.88 -22.64
N ASP A 466 41.84 39.12 -22.52
CA ASP A 466 43.18 39.65 -22.32
C ASP A 466 43.74 40.31 -23.61
N ASP A 467 43.32 39.83 -24.79
CA ASP A 467 43.55 40.45 -26.11
C ASP A 467 42.73 41.73 -26.34
N GLY A 468 41.77 42.06 -25.45
CA GLY A 468 40.95 43.26 -25.55
C GLY A 468 39.76 43.16 -26.52
N PHE A 469 39.24 41.94 -26.72
CA PHE A 469 38.09 41.62 -27.57
C PHE A 469 38.20 41.97 -29.07
N PRO A 470 39.24 41.55 -29.81
CA PRO A 470 39.27 41.73 -31.26
C PRO A 470 38.09 41.04 -31.96
N GLU A 471 37.58 41.69 -33.02
CA GLU A 471 36.43 41.26 -33.82
C GLU A 471 36.84 40.26 -34.91
N ASN A 472 37.88 40.61 -35.69
CA ASN A 472 38.51 39.80 -36.73
C ASN A 472 39.89 39.34 -36.27
#